data_AF-A0AAD4TQX2-F1
#
_entry.id   AF-A0AAD4TQX2-F1
#
_cell.length_a   1.000
_cell.length_b   1.000
_cell.length_c   1.000
_cell.angle_alpha   90.00
_cell.angle_beta   90.00
_cell.angle_gamma   90.00
#
_symmetry.space_group_name_H-M   'P 1'
#
loop_
_entity.id
_entity.type
_entity.pdbx_description
1 polymer ?
#
loop_
_entity_poly.entity_id
_entity_poly.type
_entity_poly.pdbx_seq_one_letter_code
_entity_poly.pdbx_strand_id
1 'polypeptide(L)'
;MGMHSSRLAEDYGPVFTLYFGMKPTVVLHGYEAVKQVLIDQSEEFSGRGSLPVADNINKGLGSPCDPTLLLSCAPCNVICSIVFRNRFEYSDEKLLTLIKYFNENGMLVSTPWIELFNAFPSLLRHFPGSHNTIFKNMTEQRKFILEEIKKHQESLDLNNPQDFIDYFLIKMEKEKHNKHSEFTMDNLITTVWDVFSAGTETTSLTLRYGLLLLLKHPEVTAKVQEEIDRVVGRNRSPCMQDRSRMPYTDAVLHEIQRYIDLVPSNLPHVATQDVKFREYLIPKGTAILTSLTSVLHDGKEFPNPGQFDPAHFLDESGNFKKTDHFMAFSAGKHASFLSVH
;
A
#
# COMPACT_ATOMS: atom_id res chain seq x y z
N MET A 1 -37.05 12.00 8.51
CA MET A 1 -38.01 11.23 7.70
C MET A 1 -38.86 10.25 8.51
N GLY A 2 -38.29 9.53 9.50
CA GLY A 2 -39.02 8.49 10.26
C GLY A 2 -40.23 8.90 11.11
N MET A 3 -40.42 10.18 11.43
CA MET A 3 -41.60 10.64 12.19
C MET A 3 -42.86 10.88 11.31
N HIS A 4 -42.70 11.07 10.00
CA HIS A 4 -43.84 11.34 9.09
C HIS A 4 -44.45 10.06 8.50
N SER A 5 -43.66 9.00 8.36
CA SER A 5 -44.11 7.71 7.82
C SER A 5 -45.06 6.96 8.78
N SER A 6 -44.89 7.12 10.09
CA SER A 6 -45.75 6.46 11.08
C SER A 6 -47.17 7.00 11.10
N ARG A 7 -47.38 8.31 10.91
CA ARG A 7 -48.73 8.89 10.79
C ARG A 7 -49.45 8.43 9.53
N LEU A 8 -48.73 8.30 8.42
CA LEU A 8 -49.30 7.81 7.16
C LEU A 8 -49.65 6.32 7.24
N ALA A 9 -48.90 5.53 8.02
CA ALA A 9 -49.21 4.13 8.25
C ALA A 9 -50.50 3.93 9.08
N GLU A 10 -50.82 4.87 9.97
CA GLU A 10 -52.09 4.86 10.72
C GLU A 10 -53.30 5.06 9.78
N ASP A 11 -53.18 5.94 8.80
CA ASP A 11 -54.27 6.28 7.86
C ASP A 11 -54.39 5.32 6.67
N TYR A 12 -53.26 4.82 6.16
CA TYR A 12 -53.19 4.04 4.89
C TYR A 12 -52.78 2.58 5.08
N GLY A 13 -52.51 2.15 6.31
CA GLY A 13 -52.12 0.79 6.63
C GLY A 13 -50.63 0.49 6.39
N PRO A 14 -50.22 -0.78 6.52
CA PRO A 14 -48.81 -1.18 6.56
C PRO A 14 -48.08 -1.11 5.21
N VAL A 15 -48.80 -0.92 4.09
CA VAL A 15 -48.23 -0.80 2.74
C VAL A 15 -48.95 0.32 2.01
N PHE A 16 -48.24 1.40 1.68
CA PHE A 16 -48.83 2.56 1.00
C PHE A 16 -47.86 3.20 0.01
N THR A 17 -48.40 3.85 -1.03
CA THR A 17 -47.58 4.49 -2.06
C THR A 17 -47.50 5.99 -1.84
N LEU A 18 -46.29 6.53 -1.84
CA LEU A 18 -46.01 7.96 -1.90
C LEU A 18 -45.36 8.32 -3.23
N TYR A 19 -45.65 9.53 -3.72
CA TYR A 19 -44.97 10.07 -4.89
C TYR A 19 -43.88 11.04 -4.42
N PHE A 20 -42.61 10.66 -4.61
CA PHE A 20 -41.48 11.57 -4.45
C PHE A 20 -41.13 12.13 -5.83
N GLY A 21 -41.71 13.30 -6.16
CA GLY A 21 -41.67 13.84 -7.50
C GLY A 21 -42.53 13.01 -8.47
N MET A 22 -41.98 12.62 -9.63
CA MET A 22 -42.71 11.85 -10.64
C MET A 22 -42.64 10.33 -10.44
N LYS A 23 -41.94 9.84 -9.42
CA LYS A 23 -41.74 8.41 -9.19
C LYS A 23 -42.62 7.90 -8.04
N PRO A 24 -43.46 6.89 -8.29
CA PRO A 24 -44.17 6.20 -7.20
C PRO A 24 -43.17 5.40 -6.37
N THR A 25 -43.30 5.48 -5.05
CA THR A 25 -42.47 4.77 -4.06
C THR A 25 -43.38 4.10 -3.05
N VAL A 26 -43.29 2.78 -2.93
CA VAL A 26 -44.04 2.00 -1.93
C VAL A 26 -43.29 2.03 -0.61
N VAL A 27 -43.99 2.37 0.46
CA VAL A 27 -43.49 2.39 1.84
C VAL A 27 -44.09 1.21 2.59
N LEU A 28 -43.22 0.42 3.22
CA LEU A 28 -43.59 -0.71 4.08
C LEU A 28 -43.41 -0.28 5.54
N HIS A 29 -44.44 -0.46 6.36
CA HIS A 29 -44.45 -0.06 7.76
C HIS A 29 -44.98 -1.21 8.63
N GLY A 30 -44.23 -1.56 9.67
CA GLY A 30 -44.54 -2.70 10.54
C GLY A 30 -43.75 -3.97 10.18
N TYR A 31 -43.56 -4.83 11.18
CA TYR A 31 -42.66 -5.99 11.11
C TYR A 31 -43.03 -6.98 9.99
N GLU A 32 -44.30 -7.36 9.89
CA GLU A 32 -44.74 -8.38 8.93
C GLU A 32 -44.51 -7.94 7.47
N ALA A 33 -44.89 -6.71 7.12
CA ALA A 33 -44.72 -6.18 5.77
C ALA A 33 -43.23 -6.05 5.37
N VAL A 34 -42.38 -5.68 6.34
CA VAL A 34 -40.93 -5.56 6.11
C VAL A 34 -40.27 -6.94 6.01
N LYS A 35 -40.62 -7.88 6.89
CA LYS A 35 -40.12 -9.26 6.87
C LYS A 35 -40.48 -9.96 5.56
N GLN A 36 -41.71 -9.80 5.10
CA GLN A 36 -42.18 -10.43 3.87
C GLN A 36 -41.32 -10.02 2.67
N VAL A 37 -40.97 -8.74 2.55
CA VAL A 37 -40.19 -8.22 1.43
C VAL A 37 -38.69 -8.50 1.57
N LEU A 38 -38.13 -8.38 2.77
CA LEU A 38 -36.68 -8.51 2.99
C LEU A 38 -36.21 -9.95 3.18
N ILE A 39 -37.09 -10.86 3.60
CA ILE A 39 -36.73 -12.25 3.94
C ILE A 39 -37.53 -13.22 3.09
N ASP A 40 -38.86 -13.14 3.11
CA ASP A 40 -39.69 -14.18 2.49
C ASP A 40 -39.72 -14.06 0.95
N GLN A 41 -39.46 -12.87 0.40
CA GLN A 41 -39.43 -12.55 -1.04
C GLN A 41 -38.13 -11.82 -1.44
N SER A 42 -37.02 -12.18 -0.78
CA SER A 42 -35.77 -11.42 -0.88
C SER A 42 -35.18 -11.39 -2.29
N GLU A 43 -35.42 -12.42 -3.12
CA GLU A 43 -34.90 -12.44 -4.50
C GLU A 43 -35.67 -11.46 -5.40
N GLU A 44 -37.01 -11.44 -5.29
CA GLU A 44 -37.89 -10.57 -6.07
C GLU A 44 -37.68 -9.08 -5.75
N PHE A 45 -37.30 -8.76 -4.51
CA PHE A 45 -37.05 -7.39 -4.03
C PHE A 45 -35.57 -7.06 -3.80
N SER A 46 -34.66 -7.83 -4.39
CA SER A 46 -33.20 -7.62 -4.28
C SER A 46 -32.69 -6.34 -5.01
N GLY A 47 -33.52 -5.74 -5.86
CA GLY A 47 -33.16 -4.55 -6.64
C GLY A 47 -32.94 -3.30 -5.78
N ARG A 48 -31.88 -2.54 -6.05
CA ARG A 48 -31.59 -1.26 -5.37
C ARG A 48 -32.19 -0.08 -6.15
N GLY A 49 -33.02 0.73 -5.48
CA GLY A 49 -33.49 2.00 -6.02
C GLY A 49 -32.39 3.07 -6.05
N SER A 50 -32.36 3.92 -7.08
CA SER A 50 -31.44 5.06 -7.16
C SER A 50 -31.93 6.22 -6.30
N LEU A 51 -31.06 6.71 -5.42
CA LEU A 51 -31.24 7.93 -4.66
C LEU A 51 -30.24 8.97 -5.18
N PRO A 52 -30.67 9.92 -6.05
CA PRO A 52 -29.76 10.82 -6.74
C PRO A 52 -28.86 11.69 -5.83
N VAL A 53 -29.32 11.95 -4.60
CA VAL A 53 -28.54 12.69 -3.58
C VAL A 53 -27.48 11.79 -2.92
N ALA A 54 -27.79 10.51 -2.68
CA ALA A 54 -26.80 9.54 -2.20
C ALA A 54 -25.77 9.22 -3.30
N ASP A 55 -26.19 9.15 -4.57
CA ASP A 55 -25.33 8.86 -5.71
C ASP A 55 -24.31 9.99 -5.99
N ASN A 56 -24.64 11.24 -5.66
CA ASN A 56 -23.72 12.38 -5.79
C ASN A 56 -22.81 12.61 -4.57
N ILE A 57 -23.25 12.24 -3.37
CA ILE A 57 -22.44 12.34 -2.14
C ILE A 57 -21.49 11.12 -2.01
N ASN A 58 -21.87 9.96 -2.55
CA ASN A 58 -21.12 8.70 -2.47
C ASN A 58 -20.58 8.24 -3.83
N LYS A 59 -19.72 9.02 -4.50
CA LYS A 59 -18.94 8.47 -5.62
C LYS A 59 -17.96 7.40 -5.09
N GLY A 60 -18.45 6.17 -4.90
CA GLY A 60 -17.69 4.97 -4.53
C GLY A 60 -18.02 4.30 -3.19
N LEU A 61 -18.83 4.89 -2.31
CA LEU A 61 -19.13 4.25 -1.00
C LEU A 61 -20.27 3.24 -1.11
N GLY A 62 -19.92 1.95 -1.14
CA GLY A 62 -20.84 0.81 -0.98
C GLY A 62 -21.05 -0.08 -2.21
N SER A 63 -20.44 0.27 -3.35
CA SER A 63 -20.37 -0.60 -4.53
C SER A 63 -19.02 -1.32 -4.58
N PRO A 64 -18.95 -2.58 -5.05
CA PRO A 64 -17.68 -3.24 -5.28
C PRO A 64 -16.76 -2.39 -6.16
N CYS A 65 -15.55 -2.12 -5.69
CA CYS A 65 -14.54 -1.39 -6.43
C CYS A 65 -13.17 -2.08 -6.26
N ASP A 66 -12.31 -1.94 -7.27
CA ASP A 66 -10.92 -2.35 -7.15
C ASP A 66 -10.13 -1.25 -6.40
N PRO A 67 -9.60 -1.52 -5.19
CA PRO A 67 -8.92 -0.50 -4.39
C PRO A 67 -7.46 -0.27 -4.83
N THR A 68 -6.95 -0.98 -5.84
CA THR A 68 -5.53 -0.99 -6.21
C THR A 68 -4.96 0.40 -6.46
N LEU A 69 -5.60 1.20 -7.31
CA LEU A 69 -5.12 2.55 -7.62
C LEU A 69 -5.29 3.49 -6.43
N LEU A 70 -6.43 3.42 -5.74
CA LEU A 70 -6.73 4.25 -4.58
C LEU A 70 -5.69 4.07 -3.47
N LEU A 71 -5.34 2.83 -3.15
CA LEU A 71 -4.36 2.49 -2.13
C LEU A 71 -2.92 2.75 -2.56
N SER A 72 -2.66 2.85 -3.86
CA SER A 72 -1.35 3.26 -4.39
C SER A 72 -1.17 4.77 -4.38
N CYS A 73 -2.24 5.55 -4.57
CA CYS A 73 -2.18 7.01 -4.59
C CYS A 73 -1.69 7.61 -3.26
N ALA A 74 -2.10 7.04 -2.12
CA ALA A 74 -1.72 7.52 -0.80
C ALA A 74 -0.20 7.44 -0.54
N PRO A 75 0.45 6.26 -0.59
CA PRO A 75 1.90 6.16 -0.41
C PRO A 75 2.68 6.89 -1.51
N CYS A 76 2.20 6.84 -2.77
CA CYS A 76 2.85 7.59 -3.86
C CYS A 76 2.88 9.09 -3.56
N ASN A 77 1.77 9.68 -3.12
CA ASN A 77 1.72 11.11 -2.78
C ASN A 77 2.52 11.48 -1.53
N VAL A 78 2.74 10.56 -0.59
CA VAL A 78 3.70 10.79 0.51
C VAL A 78 5.10 10.94 -0.06
N ILE A 79 5.52 10.04 -0.95
CA ILE A 79 6.83 10.13 -1.60
C ILE A 79 6.94 11.38 -2.50
N CYS A 80 5.92 11.70 -3.31
CA CYS A 80 5.86 12.93 -4.10
C CYS A 80 6.05 14.18 -3.24
N SER A 81 5.45 14.21 -2.03
CA SER A 81 5.58 15.37 -1.14
C SER A 81 6.99 15.54 -0.57
N ILE A 82 7.76 14.45 -0.45
CA ILE A 82 9.15 14.47 0.02
C ILE A 82 10.12 14.81 -1.11
N VAL A 83 9.85 14.27 -2.31
CA VAL A 83 10.80 14.34 -3.44
C VAL A 83 10.56 15.55 -4.35
N PHE A 84 9.31 15.95 -4.56
CA PHE A 84 8.92 17.05 -5.47
C PHE A 84 8.18 18.20 -4.79
N ARG A 85 8.01 18.13 -3.46
CA ARG A 85 7.11 19.00 -2.68
C ARG A 85 5.68 19.09 -3.25
N ASN A 86 5.25 18.09 -4.01
CA ASN A 86 3.97 18.10 -4.70
C ASN A 86 3.06 16.97 -4.21
N ARG A 87 1.75 17.22 -4.24
CA ARG A 87 0.71 16.20 -4.05
C ARG A 87 -0.26 16.29 -5.21
N PHE A 88 -0.36 15.20 -5.96
CA PHE A 88 -1.25 15.10 -7.09
C PHE A 88 -2.65 14.72 -6.62
N GLU A 89 -3.67 15.23 -7.33
CA GLU A 89 -5.03 14.75 -7.16
C GLU A 89 -5.13 13.26 -7.51
N TYR A 90 -6.03 12.52 -6.88
CA TYR A 90 -6.16 11.08 -7.09
C TYR A 90 -6.72 10.74 -8.48
N SER A 91 -7.28 11.74 -9.18
CA SER A 91 -7.72 11.69 -10.57
C SER A 91 -6.66 12.15 -11.57
N ASP A 92 -5.47 12.57 -11.13
CA ASP A 92 -4.42 13.05 -12.03
C ASP A 92 -3.92 11.90 -12.93
N GLU A 93 -4.07 12.07 -14.24
CA GLU A 93 -3.74 11.03 -15.21
C GLU A 93 -2.24 10.70 -15.25
N LYS A 94 -1.35 11.66 -14.97
CA LYS A 94 0.10 11.42 -14.96
C LYS A 94 0.47 10.56 -13.76
N LEU A 95 -0.05 10.88 -12.58
CA LEU A 95 0.16 10.09 -11.37
C LEU A 95 -0.39 8.66 -11.55
N LEU A 96 -1.62 8.53 -12.04
CA LEU A 96 -2.25 7.22 -12.25
C LEU A 96 -1.47 6.37 -13.27
N THR A 97 -0.95 6.99 -14.33
CA THR A 97 -0.10 6.32 -15.32
C THR A 97 1.22 5.86 -14.70
N LEU A 98 1.85 6.71 -13.87
CA LEU A 98 3.08 6.37 -13.15
C LEU A 98 2.87 5.18 -12.20
N ILE A 99 1.79 5.22 -11.40
CA ILE A 99 1.39 4.14 -10.49
C ILE A 99 1.13 2.84 -11.25
N LYS A 100 0.49 2.92 -12.42
CA LYS A 100 0.24 1.74 -13.26
C LYS A 100 1.55 1.07 -13.69
N TYR A 101 2.57 1.85 -14.06
CA TYR A 101 3.88 1.31 -14.40
C TYR A 101 4.56 0.62 -13.22
N PHE A 102 4.45 1.18 -12.00
CA PHE A 102 4.99 0.53 -10.80
C PHE A 102 4.27 -0.80 -10.51
N ASN A 103 2.94 -0.82 -10.55
CA ASN A 103 2.16 -2.04 -10.33
C ASN A 103 2.47 -3.11 -11.38
N GLU A 104 2.52 -2.74 -12.67
CA GLU A 104 2.83 -3.67 -13.74
C GLU A 104 4.25 -4.24 -13.59
N ASN A 105 5.23 -3.39 -13.26
CA ASN A 105 6.59 -3.84 -13.01
C ASN A 105 6.66 -4.77 -11.79
N GLY A 106 6.00 -4.43 -10.67
CA GLY A 106 5.94 -5.25 -9.46
C GLY A 106 5.37 -6.66 -9.70
N MET A 107 4.32 -6.74 -10.53
CA MET A 107 3.77 -8.03 -10.95
C MET A 107 4.71 -8.81 -11.86
N LEU A 108 5.36 -8.13 -12.82
CA LEU A 108 6.24 -8.77 -13.80
C LEU A 108 7.54 -9.28 -13.16
N VAL A 109 8.14 -8.56 -12.22
CA VAL A 109 9.41 -8.98 -11.60
C VAL A 109 9.31 -10.32 -10.88
N SER A 110 8.11 -10.67 -10.39
CA SER A 110 7.85 -11.94 -9.71
C SER A 110 7.54 -13.11 -10.67
N THR A 111 7.61 -12.90 -11.99
CA THR A 111 7.27 -13.92 -12.98
C THR A 111 8.46 -14.84 -13.30
N PRO A 112 8.22 -16.14 -13.59
CA PRO A 112 9.30 -17.06 -13.95
C PRO A 112 10.16 -16.61 -15.14
N TRP A 113 9.57 -15.86 -16.08
CA TRP A 113 10.31 -15.31 -17.22
C TRP A 113 11.35 -14.26 -16.80
N ILE A 114 11.01 -13.39 -15.85
CA ILE A 114 11.95 -12.37 -15.36
C ILE A 114 13.03 -13.01 -14.49
N GLU A 115 12.71 -14.03 -13.70
CA GLU A 115 13.73 -14.81 -13.00
C GLU A 115 14.72 -15.46 -13.97
N LEU A 116 14.22 -16.03 -15.06
CA LEU A 116 15.08 -16.59 -16.11
C LEU A 116 15.93 -15.49 -16.78
N PHE A 117 15.34 -14.32 -17.04
CA PHE A 117 16.07 -13.16 -17.57
C PHE A 117 17.20 -12.71 -16.64
N ASN A 118 16.95 -12.65 -15.33
CA ASN A 118 17.93 -12.26 -14.32
C ASN A 118 19.11 -13.24 -14.27
N ALA A 119 18.85 -14.54 -14.48
CA ALA A 119 19.90 -15.55 -14.55
C ALA A 119 20.72 -15.49 -15.84
N PHE A 120 20.11 -15.13 -16.98
CA PHE A 120 20.76 -15.14 -18.30
C PHE A 120 20.54 -13.86 -19.12
N PRO A 121 20.90 -12.67 -18.61
CA PRO A 121 20.51 -11.40 -19.22
C PRO A 121 21.15 -11.19 -20.59
N SER A 122 22.43 -11.55 -20.78
CA SER A 122 23.14 -11.36 -22.05
C SER A 122 22.52 -12.18 -23.20
N LEU A 123 22.01 -13.37 -22.88
CA LEU A 123 21.35 -14.23 -23.86
C LEU A 123 19.94 -13.71 -24.16
N LEU A 124 19.16 -13.45 -23.12
CA LEU A 124 17.72 -13.20 -23.23
C LEU A 124 17.35 -11.76 -23.61
N ARG A 125 18.29 -10.80 -23.49
CA ARG A 125 18.09 -9.39 -23.89
C ARG A 125 17.66 -9.17 -25.33
N HIS A 126 17.99 -10.11 -26.23
CA HIS A 126 17.65 -9.99 -27.65
C HIS A 126 16.34 -10.72 -28.01
N PHE A 127 15.74 -11.45 -27.08
CA PHE A 127 14.52 -12.21 -27.30
C PHE A 127 13.28 -11.37 -26.95
N PRO A 128 12.12 -11.62 -27.59
CA PRO A 128 10.86 -11.04 -27.12
C PRO A 128 10.51 -11.59 -25.73
N GLY A 129 9.81 -10.80 -24.92
CA GLY A 129 9.44 -11.19 -23.56
C GLY A 129 9.05 -10.01 -22.67
N SER A 130 8.52 -10.30 -21.48
CA SER A 130 8.00 -9.27 -20.57
C SER A 130 9.07 -8.33 -20.00
N HIS A 131 10.36 -8.68 -20.07
CA HIS A 131 11.45 -7.77 -19.74
C HIS A 131 11.44 -6.50 -20.63
N ASN A 132 10.96 -6.60 -21.87
CA ASN A 132 10.80 -5.43 -22.76
C ASN A 132 9.70 -4.49 -22.28
N THR A 133 8.63 -5.02 -21.67
CA THR A 133 7.59 -4.20 -21.02
C THR A 133 8.18 -3.43 -19.84
N ILE A 134 8.98 -4.10 -18.99
CA ILE A 134 9.68 -3.43 -17.88
C ILE A 134 10.58 -2.30 -18.41
N PHE A 135 11.38 -2.55 -19.45
CA PHE A 135 12.25 -1.52 -20.03
C PHE A 135 11.46 -0.33 -20.60
N LYS A 136 10.32 -0.59 -21.26
CA LYS A 136 9.42 0.46 -21.74
C LYS A 136 8.87 1.27 -20.56
N ASN A 137 8.37 0.60 -19.53
CA ASN A 137 7.81 1.25 -18.34
C ASN A 137 8.86 2.11 -17.62
N MET A 138 10.08 1.58 -17.42
CA MET A 138 11.21 2.33 -16.86
C MET A 138 11.58 3.56 -17.71
N THR A 139 11.49 3.45 -19.04
CA THR A 139 11.74 4.59 -19.94
C THR A 139 10.71 5.70 -19.73
N GLU A 140 9.42 5.37 -19.63
CA GLU A 140 8.36 6.37 -19.38
C GLU A 140 8.45 6.97 -17.97
N GLN A 141 8.74 6.15 -16.96
CA GLN A 141 9.01 6.62 -15.58
C GLN A 141 10.19 7.59 -15.54
N ARG A 142 11.28 7.28 -16.26
CA ARG A 142 12.45 8.17 -16.37
C ARG A 142 12.10 9.50 -17.03
N LYS A 143 11.25 9.52 -18.06
CA LYS A 143 10.78 10.77 -18.69
C LYS A 143 10.02 11.64 -17.68
N PHE A 144 9.09 11.03 -16.94
CA PHE A 144 8.34 11.74 -15.90
C PHE A 144 9.26 12.38 -14.85
N ILE A 145 10.23 11.61 -14.33
CA ILE A 145 11.21 12.11 -13.35
C ILE A 145 12.05 13.26 -13.93
N LEU A 146 12.49 13.13 -15.18
CA LEU A 146 13.24 14.18 -15.88
C LEU A 146 12.41 15.46 -16.07
N GLU A 147 11.12 15.35 -16.36
CA GLU A 147 10.22 16.51 -16.44
C GLU A 147 10.13 17.23 -15.09
N GLU A 148 9.98 16.50 -13.99
CA GLU A 148 9.93 17.11 -12.66
C GLU A 148 11.28 17.74 -12.28
N ILE A 149 12.41 17.05 -12.51
CA ILE A 149 13.76 17.62 -12.24
C ILE A 149 13.96 18.93 -13.00
N LYS A 150 13.53 19.02 -14.27
CA LYS A 150 13.66 20.26 -15.06
C LYS A 150 12.90 21.42 -14.44
N LYS A 151 11.68 21.19 -13.93
CA LYS A 151 10.91 22.22 -13.23
C LYS A 151 11.65 22.74 -11.99
N HIS A 152 12.30 21.84 -11.24
CA HIS A 152 13.12 22.22 -10.09
C HIS A 152 14.34 23.04 -10.54
N GLN A 153 15.03 22.64 -11.60
CA GLN A 153 16.15 23.40 -12.16
C GLN A 153 15.76 24.83 -12.58
N GLU A 154 14.57 25.00 -13.17
CA GLU A 154 14.06 26.30 -13.61
C GLU A 154 13.65 27.22 -12.44
N SER A 155 13.29 26.65 -11.29
CA SER A 155 12.77 27.38 -10.12
C SER A 155 13.68 27.34 -8.88
N LEU A 156 14.89 26.79 -9.02
CA LEU A 156 15.80 26.52 -7.90
C LEU A 156 16.24 27.81 -7.18
N ASP A 157 15.96 27.87 -5.88
CA ASP A 157 16.49 28.90 -4.98
C ASP A 157 17.53 28.29 -4.04
N LEU A 158 18.80 28.67 -4.25
CA LEU A 158 19.94 28.16 -3.46
C LEU A 158 19.83 28.47 -1.96
N ASN A 159 19.08 29.51 -1.58
CA ASN A 159 18.92 29.92 -0.18
C ASN A 159 17.71 29.26 0.49
N ASN A 160 16.83 28.63 -0.29
CA ASN A 160 15.59 28.05 0.19
C ASN A 160 15.25 26.73 -0.54
N PRO A 161 16.10 25.68 -0.38
CA PRO A 161 15.82 24.36 -0.95
C PRO A 161 14.54 23.77 -0.38
N GLN A 162 13.68 23.26 -1.26
CA GLN A 162 12.31 22.91 -0.92
C GLN A 162 12.09 21.41 -0.67
N ASP A 163 12.87 20.57 -1.33
CA ASP A 163 12.74 19.11 -1.32
C ASP A 163 14.05 18.41 -1.69
N PHE A 164 14.00 17.08 -1.75
CA PHE A 164 15.14 16.23 -2.06
C PHE A 164 15.87 16.63 -3.36
N ILE A 165 15.13 16.99 -4.41
CA ILE A 165 15.73 17.32 -5.71
C ILE A 165 16.53 18.60 -5.60
N ASP A 166 15.98 19.64 -4.96
CA ASP A 166 16.70 20.90 -4.74
C ASP A 166 18.01 20.67 -3.98
N TYR A 167 17.96 19.91 -2.87
CA TYR A 167 19.16 19.59 -2.10
C TYR A 167 20.20 18.84 -2.94
N PHE A 168 19.76 17.89 -3.77
CA PHE A 168 20.65 17.13 -4.64
C PHE A 168 21.26 18.04 -5.72
N LEU A 169 20.47 18.88 -6.39
CA LEU A 169 20.94 19.82 -7.41
C LEU A 169 21.95 20.84 -6.84
N ILE A 170 21.69 21.37 -5.64
CA ILE A 170 22.63 22.26 -4.93
C ILE A 170 23.94 21.52 -4.63
N LYS A 171 23.86 20.26 -4.20
CA LYS A 171 25.05 19.45 -3.91
C LYS A 171 25.83 19.12 -5.18
N MET A 172 25.16 18.82 -6.29
CA MET A 172 25.76 18.67 -7.61
C MET A 172 26.55 19.92 -8.01
N GLU A 173 25.95 21.10 -7.87
CA GLU A 173 26.61 22.37 -8.22
C GLU A 173 27.85 22.64 -7.34
N LYS A 174 27.79 22.34 -6.04
CA LYS A 174 28.92 22.44 -5.12
C LYS A 174 30.07 21.49 -5.48
N GLU A 175 29.77 20.35 -6.10
CA GLU A 175 30.76 19.34 -6.47
C GLU A 175 31.13 19.35 -7.96
N LYS A 176 30.70 20.35 -8.74
CA LYS A 176 30.91 20.38 -10.20
C LYS A 176 32.38 20.28 -10.66
N HIS A 177 33.32 20.66 -9.80
CA HIS A 177 34.76 20.58 -10.08
C HIS A 177 35.41 19.29 -9.56
N ASN A 178 34.68 18.46 -8.82
CA ASN A 178 35.15 17.16 -8.35
C ASN A 178 34.89 16.09 -9.43
N LYS A 179 35.96 15.64 -10.10
CA LYS A 179 35.88 14.59 -11.14
C LYS A 179 35.45 13.21 -10.60
N HIS A 180 35.49 13.02 -9.29
CA HIS A 180 35.06 11.80 -8.60
C HIS A 180 33.73 12.00 -7.84
N SER A 181 32.96 13.03 -8.21
CA SER A 181 31.64 13.26 -7.62
C SER A 181 30.67 12.16 -8.04
N GLU A 182 29.97 11.60 -7.07
CA GLU A 182 28.82 10.70 -7.29
C GLU A 182 27.50 11.48 -7.43
N PHE A 183 27.52 12.80 -7.25
CA PHE A 183 26.37 13.67 -7.50
C PHE A 183 26.28 13.98 -9.00
N THR A 184 25.71 13.03 -9.74
CA THR A 184 25.47 13.14 -11.19
C THR A 184 23.99 13.18 -11.50
N MET A 185 23.63 13.67 -12.70
CA MET A 185 22.23 13.70 -13.14
C MET A 185 21.63 12.28 -13.24
N ASP A 186 22.43 11.31 -13.70
CA ASP A 186 21.99 9.91 -13.75
C ASP A 186 21.73 9.35 -12.34
N ASN A 187 22.61 9.63 -11.37
CA ASN A 187 22.40 9.21 -9.99
C ASN A 187 21.20 9.91 -9.34
N LEU A 188 20.93 11.19 -9.66
CA LEU A 188 19.71 11.87 -9.21
C LEU A 188 18.45 11.17 -9.73
N ILE A 189 18.38 10.92 -11.04
CA ILE A 189 17.24 10.25 -11.68
C ILE A 189 17.03 8.86 -11.08
N THR A 190 18.10 8.07 -10.95
CA THR A 190 18.04 6.73 -10.38
C THR A 190 17.61 6.78 -8.91
N THR A 191 18.17 7.69 -8.11
CA THR A 191 17.80 7.81 -6.69
C THR A 191 16.33 8.21 -6.51
N VAL A 192 15.84 9.15 -7.31
CA VAL A 192 14.42 9.53 -7.32
C VAL A 192 13.56 8.33 -7.70
N TRP A 193 13.92 7.60 -8.76
CA TRP A 193 13.19 6.40 -9.17
C TRP A 193 13.18 5.32 -8.08
N ASP A 194 14.31 5.06 -7.43
CA ASP A 194 14.45 4.06 -6.36
C ASP A 194 13.51 4.39 -5.19
N VAL A 195 13.52 5.64 -4.72
CA VAL A 195 12.66 6.07 -3.60
C VAL A 195 11.18 5.95 -3.96
N PHE A 196 10.81 6.33 -5.18
CA PHE A 196 9.44 6.21 -5.70
C PHE A 196 8.97 4.76 -5.78
N SER A 197 9.78 3.91 -6.42
CA SER A 197 9.46 2.51 -6.63
C SER A 197 9.34 1.77 -5.29
N ALA A 198 10.33 1.96 -4.40
CA ALA A 198 10.35 1.31 -3.10
C ALA A 198 9.20 1.78 -2.20
N GLY A 199 8.92 3.09 -2.15
CA GLY A 199 7.91 3.64 -1.23
C GLY A 199 6.47 3.46 -1.66
N THR A 200 6.22 3.42 -2.97
CA THR A 200 4.85 3.33 -3.51
C THR A 200 4.36 1.89 -3.52
N GLU A 201 5.07 1.00 -4.21
CA GLU A 201 4.58 -0.32 -4.55
C GLU A 201 4.48 -1.22 -3.31
N THR A 202 5.54 -1.27 -2.50
CA THR A 202 5.60 -2.16 -1.33
C THR A 202 4.54 -1.82 -0.28
N THR A 203 4.36 -0.53 0.01
CA THR A 203 3.34 -0.04 0.94
C THR A 203 1.94 -0.29 0.40
N SER A 204 1.70 -0.02 -0.89
CA SER A 204 0.40 -0.25 -1.53
C SER A 204 0.00 -1.73 -1.49
N LEU A 205 0.93 -2.63 -1.84
CA LEU A 205 0.70 -4.07 -1.77
C LEU A 205 0.41 -4.54 -0.35
N THR A 206 1.16 -4.04 0.64
CA THR A 206 0.93 -4.35 2.06
C THR A 206 -0.46 -3.89 2.50
N LEU A 207 -0.90 -2.68 2.11
CA LEU A 207 -2.24 -2.19 2.41
C LEU A 207 -3.34 -3.01 1.72
N ARG A 208 -3.14 -3.39 0.45
CA ARG A 208 -4.08 -4.22 -0.32
C ARG A 208 -4.27 -5.59 0.32
N TYR A 209 -3.17 -6.27 0.65
CA TYR A 209 -3.24 -7.54 1.38
C TYR A 209 -3.79 -7.36 2.79
N GLY A 210 -3.42 -6.28 3.48
CA GLY A 210 -3.96 -5.95 4.80
C GLY A 210 -5.48 -5.85 4.81
N LEU A 211 -6.07 -5.12 3.85
CA LEU A 211 -7.52 -5.06 3.70
C LEU A 211 -8.13 -6.43 3.35
N LEU A 212 -7.50 -7.19 2.46
CA LEU A 212 -7.96 -8.54 2.12
C LEU A 212 -7.97 -9.47 3.35
N LEU A 213 -6.94 -9.41 4.18
CA LEU A 213 -6.83 -10.18 5.41
C LEU A 213 -7.89 -9.73 6.43
N LEU A 214 -8.10 -8.43 6.61
CA LEU A 214 -9.16 -7.90 7.47
C LEU A 214 -10.56 -8.32 7.01
N LEU A 215 -10.82 -8.35 5.70
CA LEU A 215 -12.08 -8.86 5.14
C LEU A 215 -12.26 -10.37 5.36
N LYS A 216 -11.17 -11.14 5.31
CA LYS A 216 -11.17 -12.58 5.57
C LYS A 216 -11.35 -12.92 7.06
N HIS A 217 -10.92 -12.03 7.95
CA HIS A 217 -10.89 -12.20 9.41
C HIS A 217 -11.75 -11.13 10.11
N PRO A 218 -13.10 -11.23 10.02
CA PRO A 218 -14.01 -10.22 10.60
C PRO A 218 -13.85 -10.07 12.12
N GLU A 219 -13.46 -11.12 12.83
CA GLU A 219 -13.15 -11.11 14.25
C GLU A 219 -11.93 -10.23 14.60
N VAL A 220 -10.92 -10.23 13.74
CA VAL A 220 -9.74 -9.35 13.88
C VAL A 220 -10.15 -7.91 13.58
N THR A 221 -10.92 -7.71 12.50
CA THR A 221 -11.43 -6.39 12.11
C THR A 221 -12.27 -5.76 13.22
N ALA A 222 -13.17 -6.52 13.86
CA ALA A 222 -14.00 -6.02 14.95
C ALA A 222 -13.17 -5.54 16.14
N LYS A 223 -12.10 -6.26 16.50
CA LYS A 223 -11.18 -5.87 17.58
C LYS A 223 -10.36 -4.63 17.24
N VAL A 224 -9.86 -4.52 16.00
CA VAL A 224 -9.15 -3.31 15.53
C VAL A 224 -10.09 -2.11 15.56
N GLN A 225 -11.34 -2.26 15.09
CA GLN A 225 -12.32 -1.18 15.11
C GLN A 225 -12.68 -0.74 16.53
N GLU A 226 -12.88 -1.68 17.47
CA GLU A 226 -13.11 -1.36 18.88
C GLU A 226 -11.94 -0.56 19.47
N GLU A 227 -10.70 -0.98 19.21
CA GLU A 227 -9.52 -0.29 19.72
C GLU A 227 -9.35 1.11 19.12
N ILE A 228 -9.64 1.28 17.82
CA ILE A 228 -9.68 2.60 17.15
C ILE A 228 -10.73 3.49 17.81
N ASP A 229 -11.97 3.00 17.98
CA ASP A 229 -13.06 3.77 18.59
C ASP A 229 -12.72 4.16 20.05
N ARG A 230 -12.05 3.28 20.80
CA ARG A 230 -11.64 3.52 22.19
C ARG A 230 -10.51 4.54 22.31
N VAL A 231 -9.47 4.45 21.48
CA VAL A 231 -8.23 5.24 21.65
C VAL A 231 -8.24 6.52 20.81
N VAL A 232 -8.72 6.43 19.57
CA VAL A 232 -8.79 7.55 18.63
C VAL A 232 -10.14 8.24 18.72
N GLY A 233 -11.22 7.46 18.73
CA GLY A 233 -12.59 7.93 18.65
C GLY A 233 -12.91 8.54 17.28
N ARG A 234 -14.08 9.18 17.18
CA ARG A 234 -14.63 9.66 15.90
C ARG A 234 -14.32 11.12 15.57
N ASN A 235 -13.71 11.85 16.50
CA ASN A 235 -13.62 13.33 16.44
C ASN A 235 -12.26 13.86 15.98
N ARG A 236 -11.27 12.98 15.76
CA ARG A 236 -9.91 13.36 15.35
C ARG A 236 -9.30 12.33 14.42
N SER A 237 -8.28 12.75 13.68
CA SER A 237 -7.44 11.83 12.90
C SER A 237 -6.47 11.05 13.80
N PRO A 238 -6.08 9.82 13.41
CA PRO A 238 -5.00 9.08 14.06
C PRO A 238 -3.66 9.84 14.01
N CYS A 239 -2.82 9.65 15.01
CA CYS A 239 -1.45 10.17 15.05
C CYS A 239 -0.45 9.12 15.56
N MET A 240 0.86 9.36 15.38
CA MET A 240 1.90 8.39 15.74
C MET A 240 1.92 8.06 17.25
N GLN A 241 1.50 8.99 18.10
CA GLN A 241 1.41 8.77 19.55
C GLN A 241 0.35 7.71 19.93
N ASP A 242 -0.65 7.49 19.06
CA ASP A 242 -1.70 6.50 19.31
C ASP A 242 -1.17 5.07 19.30
N ARG A 243 -0.12 4.80 18.51
CA ARG A 243 0.47 3.46 18.35
C ARG A 243 0.79 2.79 19.69
N SER A 244 1.42 3.53 20.61
CA SER A 244 1.76 3.02 21.96
C SER A 244 0.55 2.62 22.82
N ARG A 245 -0.65 3.07 22.45
CA ARG A 245 -1.91 2.81 23.15
C ARG A 245 -2.82 1.84 22.38
N MET A 246 -2.37 1.33 21.24
CA MET A 246 -3.13 0.44 20.35
C MET A 246 -2.36 -0.86 20.08
N PRO A 247 -2.05 -1.65 21.13
CA PRO A 247 -1.22 -2.84 21.00
C PRO A 247 -1.80 -3.88 20.05
N TYR A 248 -3.13 -4.05 20.00
CA TYR A 248 -3.75 -5.03 19.11
C TYR A 248 -3.61 -4.64 17.64
N THR A 249 -3.84 -3.36 17.33
CA THR A 249 -3.68 -2.81 15.98
C THR A 249 -2.22 -2.87 15.55
N ASP A 250 -1.26 -2.56 16.45
CA ASP A 250 0.16 -2.68 16.14
C ASP A 250 0.55 -4.14 15.86
N ALA A 251 0.03 -5.09 16.65
CA ALA A 251 0.22 -6.52 16.42
C ALA A 251 -0.36 -6.99 15.07
N VAL A 252 -1.57 -6.53 14.71
CA VAL A 252 -2.19 -6.82 13.40
C VAL A 252 -1.35 -6.27 12.25
N LEU A 253 -0.81 -5.06 12.35
CA LEU A 253 0.03 -4.47 11.31
C LEU A 253 1.35 -5.25 11.13
N HIS A 254 1.96 -5.72 12.21
CA HIS A 254 3.14 -6.58 12.13
C HIS A 254 2.80 -7.96 11.57
N GLU A 255 1.68 -8.54 11.97
CA GLU A 255 1.23 -9.84 11.48
C GLU A 255 0.88 -9.80 9.99
N ILE A 256 0.29 -8.71 9.49
CA ILE A 256 0.06 -8.51 8.05
C ILE A 256 1.40 -8.60 7.31
N GLN A 257 2.42 -7.85 7.75
CA GLN A 257 3.73 -7.82 7.09
C GLN A 257 4.47 -9.16 7.19
N ARG A 258 4.39 -9.83 8.35
CA ARG A 258 4.99 -11.17 8.55
C ARG A 258 4.33 -12.21 7.64
N TYR A 259 3.00 -12.24 7.62
CA TYR A 259 2.22 -13.26 6.92
C TYR A 259 2.29 -13.11 5.39
N ILE A 260 2.25 -11.88 4.86
CA ILE A 260 2.33 -11.67 3.41
C ILE A 260 3.73 -11.94 2.86
N ASP A 261 4.76 -11.82 3.72
CA ASP A 261 6.18 -12.07 3.39
C ASP A 261 6.56 -11.51 2.01
N LEU A 262 6.40 -10.20 1.88
CA LEU A 262 6.32 -9.53 0.58
C LEU A 262 7.59 -9.70 -0.29
N VAL A 263 8.76 -9.80 0.33
CA VAL A 263 10.06 -9.97 -0.35
C VAL A 263 10.79 -11.19 0.23
N PRO A 264 10.33 -12.41 -0.10
CA PRO A 264 10.70 -13.63 0.63
C PRO A 264 12.21 -13.96 0.56
N SER A 265 12.84 -13.66 -0.58
CA SER A 265 14.26 -13.96 -0.85
C SER A 265 15.22 -12.79 -0.54
N ASN A 266 14.71 -11.72 0.08
CA ASN A 266 15.41 -10.43 0.22
C ASN A 266 15.93 -9.88 -1.13
N LEU A 267 16.64 -8.77 -1.07
CA LEU A 267 17.44 -8.29 -2.20
C LEU A 267 18.83 -8.94 -2.20
N PRO A 268 19.43 -9.23 -3.37
CA PRO A 268 20.75 -9.84 -3.44
C PRO A 268 21.84 -8.96 -2.81
N HIS A 269 22.65 -9.57 -1.94
CA HIS A 269 23.88 -8.99 -1.41
C HIS A 269 25.10 -9.52 -2.19
N VAL A 270 26.26 -8.90 -2.01
CA VAL A 270 27.52 -9.37 -2.61
C VAL A 270 28.65 -9.29 -1.58
N ALA A 271 29.50 -10.33 -1.53
CA ALA A 271 30.72 -10.32 -0.73
C ALA A 271 31.70 -9.27 -1.26
N THR A 272 32.03 -8.24 -0.47
CA THR A 272 32.92 -7.14 -0.88
C THR A 272 34.41 -7.50 -0.83
N GLN A 273 34.74 -8.57 -0.13
CA GLN A 273 36.06 -9.16 0.02
C GLN A 273 35.93 -10.66 0.28
N ASP A 274 37.03 -11.40 0.27
CA ASP A 274 37.06 -12.79 0.70
C ASP A 274 36.72 -12.86 2.21
N VAL A 275 35.72 -13.66 2.57
CA VAL A 275 35.22 -13.77 3.94
C VAL A 275 35.22 -15.22 4.36
N LYS A 276 35.85 -15.54 5.50
CA LYS A 276 35.64 -16.81 6.17
C LYS A 276 34.32 -16.76 6.94
N PHE A 277 33.32 -17.52 6.51
CA PHE A 277 32.03 -17.64 7.16
C PHE A 277 31.82 -19.09 7.62
N ARG A 278 31.84 -19.31 8.95
CA ARG A 278 31.91 -20.64 9.57
C ARG A 278 33.13 -21.43 9.03
N GLU A 279 32.94 -22.68 8.61
CA GLU A 279 33.99 -23.47 7.95
C GLU A 279 34.25 -23.10 6.48
N TYR A 280 33.48 -22.19 5.87
CA TYR A 280 33.57 -21.87 4.44
C TYR A 280 34.37 -20.60 4.18
N LEU A 281 35.07 -20.57 3.05
CA LEU A 281 35.60 -19.36 2.44
C LEU A 281 34.63 -18.90 1.35
N ILE A 282 34.08 -17.69 1.50
CA ILE A 282 33.23 -17.04 0.50
C ILE A 282 34.09 -16.02 -0.26
N PRO A 283 34.38 -16.23 -1.55
CA PRO A 283 35.19 -15.30 -2.33
C PRO A 283 34.49 -13.96 -2.56
N LYS A 284 35.29 -12.90 -2.70
CA LYS A 284 34.85 -11.58 -3.17
C LYS A 284 34.05 -11.70 -4.47
N GLY A 285 32.97 -10.93 -4.57
CA GLY A 285 32.09 -10.88 -5.74
C GLY A 285 31.01 -11.97 -5.74
N THR A 286 31.01 -12.88 -4.75
CA THR A 286 29.97 -13.90 -4.62
C THR A 286 28.64 -13.27 -4.21
N ALA A 287 27.57 -13.54 -4.98
CA ALA A 287 26.22 -13.13 -4.63
C ALA A 287 25.68 -13.95 -3.45
N ILE A 288 24.98 -13.27 -2.53
CA ILE A 288 24.42 -13.84 -1.31
C ILE A 288 22.94 -13.51 -1.29
N LEU A 289 22.11 -14.56 -1.23
CA LEU A 289 20.67 -14.45 -1.01
C LEU A 289 20.37 -14.85 0.43
N THR A 290 19.60 -14.02 1.13
CA THR A 290 19.15 -14.29 2.49
C THR A 290 17.65 -14.52 2.47
N SER A 291 17.18 -15.66 2.95
CA SER A 291 15.74 -15.95 2.99
C SER A 291 15.09 -15.26 4.18
N LEU A 292 14.33 -14.18 3.94
CA LEU A 292 13.50 -13.55 4.97
C LEU A 292 12.34 -14.46 5.38
N THR A 293 11.78 -15.21 4.43
CA THR A 293 10.75 -16.23 4.69
C THR A 293 11.15 -17.18 5.79
N SER A 294 12.40 -17.66 5.76
CA SER A 294 12.89 -18.62 6.76
C SER A 294 12.84 -18.09 8.19
N VAL A 295 12.90 -16.77 8.37
CA VAL A 295 12.84 -16.09 9.67
C VAL A 295 11.39 -15.73 10.02
N LEU A 296 10.65 -15.14 9.07
CA LEU A 296 9.26 -14.70 9.26
C LEU A 296 8.27 -15.88 9.44
N HIS A 297 8.68 -17.08 9.05
CA HIS A 297 7.94 -18.32 9.23
C HIS A 297 8.64 -19.33 10.16
N ASP A 298 9.56 -18.89 11.02
CA ASP A 298 10.15 -19.78 12.03
C ASP A 298 9.07 -20.25 13.01
N GLY A 299 8.70 -21.54 12.91
CA GLY A 299 7.68 -22.16 13.74
C GLY A 299 8.00 -22.23 15.23
N LYS A 300 9.25 -21.95 15.63
CA LYS A 300 9.64 -21.83 17.04
C LYS A 300 9.25 -20.48 17.63
N GLU A 301 9.38 -19.41 16.83
CA GLU A 301 9.00 -18.06 17.26
C GLU A 301 7.52 -17.77 17.00
N PHE A 302 7.00 -18.26 15.86
CA PHE A 302 5.63 -18.05 15.40
C PHE A 302 4.90 -19.41 15.30
N PRO A 303 4.22 -19.87 16.37
CA PRO A 303 3.49 -21.13 16.35
C PRO A 303 2.39 -21.14 15.29
N ASN A 304 2.37 -22.15 14.42
CA ASN A 304 1.50 -22.19 13.22
C ASN A 304 1.77 -21.03 12.26
N PRO A 305 3.01 -20.86 11.75
CA PRO A 305 3.44 -19.65 11.03
C PRO A 305 2.68 -19.42 9.72
N GLY A 306 2.06 -20.45 9.16
CA GLY A 306 1.19 -20.36 7.97
C GLY A 306 -0.24 -19.89 8.25
N GLN A 307 -0.58 -19.54 9.49
CA GLN A 307 -1.85 -18.91 9.86
C GLN A 307 -1.64 -17.42 10.10
N PHE A 308 -2.65 -16.62 9.78
CA PHE A 308 -2.68 -15.21 10.12
C PHE A 308 -3.22 -15.08 11.55
N ASP A 309 -2.35 -14.81 12.51
CA ASP A 309 -2.69 -14.72 13.93
C ASP A 309 -1.99 -13.53 14.60
N PRO A 310 -2.73 -12.44 14.90
CA PRO A 310 -2.18 -11.29 15.61
C PRO A 310 -1.55 -11.63 16.97
N ALA A 311 -1.90 -12.77 17.59
CA ALA A 311 -1.30 -13.21 18.85
C ALA A 311 0.20 -13.49 18.74
N HIS A 312 0.74 -13.70 17.53
CA HIS A 312 2.19 -13.79 17.29
C HIS A 312 2.97 -12.58 17.82
N PHE A 313 2.32 -11.40 17.85
CA PHE A 313 2.91 -10.14 18.27
C PHE A 313 2.29 -9.59 19.56
N LEU A 314 1.67 -10.45 20.37
CA LEU A 314 1.09 -10.10 21.66
C LEU A 314 1.72 -10.93 22.79
N ASP A 315 1.87 -10.33 23.97
CA ASP A 315 2.20 -11.05 25.19
C ASP A 315 0.94 -11.61 25.88
N GLU A 316 1.12 -12.38 26.96
CA GLU A 316 0.00 -12.97 27.72
C GLU A 316 -0.95 -11.93 28.33
N SER A 317 -0.50 -10.68 28.48
CA SER A 317 -1.30 -9.56 28.99
C SER A 317 -1.98 -8.75 27.88
N GLY A 318 -1.77 -9.11 26.61
CA GLY A 318 -2.31 -8.41 25.44
C GLY A 318 -1.57 -7.14 25.06
N ASN A 319 -0.35 -6.91 25.58
CA ASN A 319 0.51 -5.84 25.10
C ASN A 319 1.25 -6.27 23.84
N PHE A 320 1.67 -5.28 23.05
CA PHE A 320 2.50 -5.54 21.88
C PHE A 320 3.85 -6.15 22.29
N LYS A 321 4.16 -7.33 21.73
CA LYS A 321 5.41 -8.04 21.92
C LYS A 321 6.27 -7.88 20.68
N LYS A 322 7.38 -7.15 20.81
CA LYS A 322 8.41 -7.08 19.77
C LYS A 322 9.19 -8.40 19.71
N THR A 323 9.57 -8.81 18.50
CA THR A 323 10.44 -9.96 18.27
C THR A 323 11.54 -9.60 17.27
N ASP A 324 12.75 -10.12 17.50
CA ASP A 324 13.88 -9.93 16.59
C ASP A 324 13.72 -10.72 15.29
N HIS A 325 12.78 -11.67 15.23
CA HIS A 325 12.45 -12.42 14.01
C HIS A 325 11.58 -11.60 13.04
N PHE A 326 11.07 -10.44 13.44
CA PHE A 326 10.36 -9.55 12.55
C PHE A 326 11.34 -8.77 11.65
N MET A 327 11.73 -9.40 10.54
CA MET A 327 12.70 -8.86 9.58
C MET A 327 12.08 -8.55 8.22
N ALA A 328 10.82 -8.09 8.18
CA ALA A 328 10.12 -7.73 6.94
C ALA A 328 10.82 -6.64 6.12
N PHE A 329 11.71 -5.87 6.77
CA PHE A 329 12.48 -4.78 6.18
C PHE A 329 13.98 -5.11 6.02
N SER A 330 14.35 -6.40 6.06
CA SER A 330 15.75 -6.82 6.21
C SER A 330 16.37 -6.28 7.52
N ALA A 331 17.68 -6.38 7.67
CA ALA A 331 18.41 -5.87 8.83
C ALA A 331 19.84 -5.43 8.48
N GLY A 332 20.46 -4.63 9.35
CA GLY A 332 21.85 -4.18 9.21
C GLY A 332 22.02 -3.02 8.23
N LYS A 333 23.20 -2.91 7.60
CA LYS A 333 23.59 -1.76 6.78
C LYS A 333 22.73 -1.51 5.53
N HIS A 334 22.01 -2.52 5.08
CA HIS A 334 21.10 -2.47 3.94
C HIS A 334 19.66 -2.77 4.35
N ALA A 335 19.30 -2.50 5.61
CA ALA A 335 17.90 -2.46 6.01
C ALA A 335 17.14 -1.43 5.16
N SER A 336 15.85 -1.66 4.93
CA SER A 336 15.02 -0.74 4.16
C SER A 336 15.11 0.66 4.75
N PHE A 337 15.39 1.65 3.92
CA PHE A 337 15.44 3.06 4.32
C PHE A 337 14.07 3.60 4.76
N LEU A 338 12.98 2.89 4.41
CA LEU A 338 11.61 3.20 4.81
C LEU A 338 11.21 2.52 6.13
N SER A 339 12.11 1.73 6.74
CA SER A 339 11.85 1.13 8.04
C SER A 339 11.80 2.22 9.11
N VAL A 340 10.64 2.34 9.77
CA VAL A 340 10.48 3.24 10.92
C VAL A 340 10.74 2.42 12.17
N HIS A 341 11.90 2.63 12.79
CA HIS A 341 12.29 1.96 14.04
C HIS A 341 11.55 2.48 15.27
#